data_AF-A0A812J492-F1
#
_entry.id   AF-A0A812J492-F1
#
_cell.length_a   1.000
_cell.length_b   1.000
_cell.length_c   1.000
_cell.angle_alpha   90.00
_cell.angle_beta   90.00
_cell.angle_gamma   90.00
#
_symmetry.space_group_name_H-M   'P 1'
#
loop_
_entity.id
_entity.type
_entity.pdbx_description
1 polymer ?
#
loop_
_entity_poly.entity_id
_entity_poly.type
_entity_poly.pdbx_seq_one_letter_code
_entity_poly.pdbx_strand_id
1 'polypeptide(L)'
;LIGTVPGDTAELVIPADFAFAPHTHFLIYTASNFSEQSYPSALAIVDTSASASNLAFLDLDLDGGELGGLLQWTPAQAPAVQDYLVYLDTWASFGGRSQLGTATSGSSLLVPAETAQLSYDLLAVYTRSSLAEQTTPVAIAPVDSEALAENVSFVDLDLDEFDLGGLISWLPAGDTALVASYVVYFAESDCDLLHEDANGTYTSDAGTLLENATAPALCNLLRIATVTNSNATNTSDFSIFLEPETLQQNYTHLAIFAKSVLVEQTTPASLLIFDAAASVSDLAFDDLDLDEQQLGGSITFLPPASSANLVDSYAIYLAQGAETKC
;
A
#
# COMPACT_ATOMS: atom_id res chain seq x y z
N LEU A 1 -20.76 39.22 34.22
CA LEU A 1 -21.14 40.17 33.15
C LEU A 1 -20.49 39.67 31.86
N ILE A 2 -21.29 39.26 30.87
CA ILE A 2 -20.77 38.73 29.58
C ILE A 2 -20.56 39.82 28.52
N GLY A 3 -21.20 40.98 28.68
CA GLY A 3 -21.04 42.13 27.80
C GLY A 3 -22.05 43.24 28.14
N THR A 4 -21.88 44.42 27.53
CA THR A 4 -22.82 45.54 27.60
C THR A 4 -23.07 46.05 26.18
N VAL A 5 -24.33 46.24 25.80
CA VAL A 5 -24.71 46.77 24.49
C VAL A 5 -25.35 48.15 24.63
N PRO A 6 -25.13 49.09 23.69
CA PRO A 6 -25.81 50.37 23.68
C PRO A 6 -27.34 50.21 23.60
N GLY A 7 -28.09 51.23 24.09
CA GLY A 7 -29.55 51.15 24.18
C GLY A 7 -30.31 51.10 22.85
N ASP A 8 -29.63 51.28 21.72
CA ASP A 8 -30.15 51.14 20.36
C ASP A 8 -29.75 49.81 19.69
N THR A 9 -29.03 48.94 20.40
CA THR A 9 -28.57 47.64 19.92
C THR A 9 -29.28 46.52 20.67
N ALA A 10 -29.88 45.57 19.94
CA ALA A 10 -30.68 44.48 20.51
C ALA A 10 -29.99 43.11 20.46
N GLU A 11 -28.68 43.07 20.18
CA GLU A 11 -27.92 41.82 19.99
C GLU A 11 -26.54 41.91 20.64
N LEU A 12 -26.14 40.81 21.30
CA LEU A 12 -24.77 40.58 21.77
C LEU A 12 -24.32 39.23 21.21
N VAL A 13 -23.26 39.24 20.39
CA VAL A 13 -22.66 38.01 19.87
C VAL A 13 -21.81 37.36 20.97
N ILE A 14 -22.09 36.10 21.28
CA ILE A 14 -21.27 35.28 22.17
C ILE A 14 -20.32 34.47 21.28
N PRO A 15 -19.00 34.50 21.51
CA PRO A 15 -18.06 33.72 20.73
C PRO A 15 -18.28 32.21 20.93
N ALA A 16 -17.77 31.41 19.99
CA ALA A 16 -17.69 29.97 20.14
C ALA A 16 -16.90 29.58 21.41
N ASP A 17 -17.14 28.36 21.92
CA ASP A 17 -16.46 27.77 23.09
C ASP A 17 -16.55 28.61 24.38
N PHE A 18 -17.57 29.46 24.50
CA PHE A 18 -17.81 30.21 25.72
C PHE A 18 -18.29 29.29 26.85
N ALA A 19 -17.44 29.06 27.84
CA ALA A 19 -17.79 28.26 29.01
C ALA A 19 -18.88 28.95 29.83
N PHE A 20 -20.08 28.36 29.87
CA PHE A 20 -21.21 28.93 30.59
C PHE A 20 -21.43 28.32 31.98
N ALA A 21 -20.85 27.15 32.30
CA ALA A 21 -20.97 26.54 33.62
C ALA A 21 -20.36 27.44 34.73
N PRO A 22 -20.98 27.56 35.92
CA PRO A 22 -22.19 26.87 36.38
C PRO A 22 -23.51 27.63 36.10
N HIS A 23 -23.50 28.63 35.21
CA HIS A 23 -24.67 29.45 34.91
C HIS A 23 -25.72 28.66 34.11
N THR A 24 -27.00 28.98 34.29
CA THR A 24 -28.11 28.26 33.63
C THR A 24 -29.06 29.17 32.87
N HIS A 25 -28.92 30.48 33.03
CA HIS A 25 -29.81 31.48 32.44
C HIS A 25 -29.01 32.68 31.94
N PHE A 26 -29.47 33.28 30.84
CA PHE A 26 -29.14 34.65 30.50
C PHE A 26 -30.04 35.60 31.28
N LEU A 27 -29.44 36.60 31.90
CA LEU A 27 -30.14 37.68 32.59
C LEU A 27 -29.85 38.98 31.86
N ILE A 28 -30.90 39.67 31.41
CA ILE A 28 -30.80 40.98 30.77
C ILE A 28 -31.39 42.03 31.70
N TYR A 29 -30.54 42.97 32.12
CA TYR A 29 -30.93 44.12 32.93
C TYR A 29 -30.93 45.37 32.05
N THR A 30 -31.93 46.23 32.24
CA THR A 30 -31.91 47.58 31.66
C THR A 30 -31.24 48.53 32.65
N ALA A 31 -30.37 49.42 32.15
CA ALA A 31 -29.69 50.40 32.98
C ALA A 31 -29.79 51.80 32.37
N SER A 32 -29.92 52.80 33.24
CA SER A 32 -29.81 54.22 32.90
C SER A 32 -28.54 54.81 33.50
N ASN A 33 -28.27 56.09 33.23
CA ASN A 33 -27.18 56.82 33.89
C ASN A 33 -27.33 56.94 35.42
N PHE A 34 -28.48 56.57 35.98
CA PHE A 34 -28.76 56.66 37.42
C PHE A 34 -28.72 55.31 38.13
N SER A 35 -29.20 54.24 37.48
CA SER A 35 -29.24 52.90 38.08
C SER A 35 -29.57 51.81 37.05
N GLU A 36 -29.13 50.58 37.36
CA GLU A 36 -29.62 49.34 36.77
C GLU A 36 -30.96 48.93 37.40
N GLN A 37 -31.82 48.27 36.63
CA GLN A 37 -33.08 47.70 37.07
C GLN A 37 -32.86 46.61 38.15
N SER A 38 -33.82 46.41 39.06
CA SER A 38 -33.71 45.38 40.11
C SER A 38 -34.12 43.97 39.69
N TYR A 39 -34.91 43.82 38.62
CA TYR A 39 -35.43 42.54 38.13
C TYR A 39 -35.12 42.37 36.64
N PRO A 40 -34.36 41.33 36.25
CA PRO A 40 -34.01 41.12 34.85
C PRO A 40 -35.13 40.42 34.07
N SER A 41 -35.04 40.49 32.75
CA SER A 41 -35.61 39.44 31.90
C SER A 41 -34.67 38.23 31.92
N ALA A 42 -35.23 37.02 32.01
CA ALA A 42 -34.46 35.78 32.12
C ALA A 42 -34.82 34.80 30.99
N LEU A 43 -33.80 34.20 30.39
CA LEU A 43 -33.93 33.12 29.41
C LEU A 43 -33.08 31.93 29.84
N ALA A 44 -33.66 30.73 29.92
CA ALA A 44 -32.92 29.51 30.23
C ALA A 44 -31.97 29.15 29.07
N ILE A 45 -30.76 28.73 29.40
CA ILE A 45 -29.79 28.23 28.44
C ILE A 45 -30.19 26.81 28.04
N VAL A 46 -30.31 26.55 26.75
CA VAL A 46 -30.48 25.20 26.19
C VAL A 46 -29.23 24.89 25.37
N ASP A 47 -28.43 23.96 25.86
CA ASP A 47 -27.24 23.49 25.17
C ASP A 47 -27.58 22.33 24.23
N THR A 48 -27.04 22.36 23.01
CA THR A 48 -27.26 21.31 22.00
C THR A 48 -25.93 20.62 21.72
N SER A 49 -25.85 19.33 22.03
CA SER A 49 -24.72 18.48 21.66
C SER A 49 -25.07 17.60 20.48
N ALA A 50 -24.17 17.51 19.50
CA ALA A 50 -24.35 16.75 18.28
C ALA A 50 -23.03 16.07 17.87
N SER A 51 -22.87 14.80 18.25
CA SER A 51 -21.72 13.98 17.86
C SER A 51 -22.16 12.83 16.97
N ALA A 52 -21.34 12.52 15.95
CA ALA A 52 -21.45 11.26 15.25
C ALA A 52 -21.25 10.07 16.22
N SER A 53 -21.72 8.90 15.83
CA SER A 53 -21.60 7.67 16.63
C SER A 53 -21.36 6.45 15.74
N ASN A 54 -21.11 5.29 16.33
CA ASN A 54 -20.93 4.01 15.62
C ASN A 54 -19.89 4.09 14.49
N LEU A 55 -18.69 4.56 14.83
CA LEU A 55 -17.58 4.58 13.87
C LEU A 55 -17.19 3.14 13.52
N ALA A 56 -17.01 2.90 12.23
CA ALA A 56 -16.51 1.67 11.68
C ALA A 56 -15.53 2.01 10.56
N PHE A 57 -14.38 1.38 10.60
CA PHE A 57 -13.36 1.45 9.56
C PHE A 57 -12.81 0.04 9.36
N LEU A 58 -12.77 -0.38 8.11
CA LEU A 58 -12.03 -1.56 7.69
C LEU A 58 -10.91 -1.05 6.80
N ASP A 59 -9.69 -1.30 7.23
CA ASP A 59 -8.54 -1.07 6.40
C ASP A 59 -8.52 -2.10 5.26
N LEU A 60 -8.34 -1.62 4.05
CA LEU A 60 -8.29 -2.36 2.81
C LEU A 60 -7.01 -2.04 2.04
N ASP A 61 -6.18 -1.16 2.59
CA ASP A 61 -4.77 -1.14 2.23
C ASP A 61 -4.09 -2.36 2.84
N LEU A 62 -3.11 -2.91 2.13
CA LEU A 62 -2.39 -4.10 2.57
C LEU A 62 -0.91 -3.80 2.82
N ASP A 63 -0.47 -2.56 2.64
CA ASP A 63 0.86 -2.12 2.97
C ASP A 63 0.97 -1.76 4.45
N GLY A 64 1.97 -2.32 5.14
CA GLY A 64 2.16 -2.10 6.56
C GLY A 64 2.42 -0.64 6.89
N GLY A 65 1.61 -0.05 7.77
CA GLY A 65 1.69 1.34 8.19
C GLY A 65 0.95 2.32 7.29
N GLU A 66 0.14 1.83 6.35
CA GLU A 66 -0.66 2.62 5.43
C GLU A 66 -2.13 2.23 5.55
N LEU A 67 -3.01 3.22 5.44
CA LEU A 67 -4.45 3.04 5.59
C LEU A 67 -5.15 3.32 4.26
N GLY A 68 -6.25 2.62 4.05
CA GLY A 68 -7.09 2.85 2.88
C GLY A 68 -8.43 2.17 3.05
N GLY A 69 -9.54 2.86 2.75
CA GLY A 69 -10.85 2.24 2.87
C GLY A 69 -11.96 3.19 3.27
N LEU A 70 -13.14 2.63 3.55
CA LEU A 70 -14.33 3.43 3.84
C LEU A 70 -14.50 3.59 5.35
N LEU A 71 -14.28 4.80 5.86
CA LEU A 71 -14.68 5.19 7.20
C LEU A 71 -16.17 5.51 7.21
N GLN A 72 -16.93 4.89 8.11
CA GLN A 72 -18.38 5.07 8.24
C GLN A 72 -18.77 5.44 9.67
N TRP A 73 -19.87 6.17 9.81
CA TRP A 73 -20.45 6.56 11.10
C TRP A 73 -21.96 6.79 10.97
N THR A 74 -22.65 6.86 12.11
CA THR A 74 -24.03 7.33 12.22
C THR A 74 -24.04 8.86 12.43
N PRO A 75 -24.60 9.65 11.50
CA PRO A 75 -24.70 11.11 11.64
C PRO A 75 -25.54 11.53 12.85
N ALA A 76 -25.12 12.61 13.51
CA ALA A 76 -25.92 13.26 14.54
C ALA A 76 -27.22 13.83 13.96
N GLN A 77 -28.33 13.66 14.68
CA GLN A 77 -29.65 14.16 14.28
C GLN A 77 -29.91 15.55 14.86
N ALA A 78 -29.11 16.54 14.46
CA ALA A 78 -29.26 17.92 14.91
C ALA A 78 -29.27 18.91 13.71
N PRO A 79 -30.24 19.83 13.62
CA PRO A 79 -30.33 20.79 12.51
C PRO A 79 -29.14 21.75 12.38
N ALA A 80 -28.37 21.91 13.46
CA ALA A 80 -27.21 22.78 13.50
C ALA A 80 -25.94 22.15 12.87
N VAL A 81 -25.97 20.85 12.55
CA VAL A 81 -24.86 20.16 11.90
C VAL A 81 -24.80 20.60 10.44
N GLN A 82 -23.66 21.17 10.05
CA GLN A 82 -23.39 21.60 8.69
C GLN A 82 -22.64 20.51 7.91
N ASP A 83 -21.58 19.96 8.50
CA ASP A 83 -20.73 18.92 7.90
C ASP A 83 -19.89 18.20 8.96
N TYR A 84 -19.16 17.17 8.52
CA TYR A 84 -18.20 16.43 9.34
C TYR A 84 -16.79 16.60 8.79
N LEU A 85 -15.83 16.84 9.67
CA LEU A 85 -14.40 16.90 9.36
C LEU A 85 -13.72 15.64 9.88
N VAL A 86 -12.91 15.01 9.04
CA VAL A 86 -12.22 13.77 9.40
C VAL A 86 -10.72 14.00 9.43
N TYR A 87 -10.09 13.52 10.49
CA TYR A 87 -8.66 13.65 10.73
C TYR A 87 -8.03 12.32 11.13
N LEU A 88 -6.77 12.13 10.75
CA LEU A 88 -5.84 11.34 11.54
C LEU A 88 -5.45 12.16 12.77
N ASP A 89 -5.46 11.53 13.94
CA ASP A 89 -5.24 12.21 15.22
C ASP A 89 -4.38 11.37 16.17
N THR A 90 -3.91 12.00 17.24
CA THR A 90 -3.10 11.38 18.30
C THR A 90 -3.88 11.36 19.61
N TRP A 91 -3.72 10.30 20.41
CA TRP A 91 -4.38 10.17 21.72
C TRP A 91 -4.07 11.32 22.70
N ALA A 92 -2.95 12.03 22.49
CA ALA A 92 -2.58 13.17 23.29
C ALA A 92 -3.46 14.39 22.94
N SER A 93 -4.61 14.50 23.63
CA SER A 93 -5.48 15.70 23.63
C SER A 93 -5.98 16.14 22.24
N PHE A 94 -6.00 15.24 21.25
CA PHE A 94 -6.36 15.55 19.87
C PHE A 94 -5.53 16.71 19.27
N GLY A 95 -4.24 16.78 19.65
CA GLY A 95 -3.37 17.92 19.38
C GLY A 95 -2.50 17.81 18.12
N GLY A 96 -2.36 16.60 17.58
CA GLY A 96 -1.63 16.33 16.35
C GLY A 96 -2.60 15.83 15.30
N ARG A 97 -3.15 16.75 14.49
CA ARG A 97 -4.19 16.44 13.50
C ARG A 97 -3.66 16.54 12.07
N SER A 98 -4.02 15.59 11.24
CA SER A 98 -3.88 15.67 9.77
C SER A 98 -5.24 15.48 9.12
N GLN A 99 -5.69 16.46 8.35
CA GLN A 99 -7.03 16.41 7.76
C GLN A 99 -7.07 15.46 6.57
N LEU A 100 -7.99 14.49 6.63
CA LEU A 100 -8.26 13.57 5.53
C LEU A 100 -9.34 14.10 4.58
N GLY A 101 -10.35 14.79 5.12
CA GLY A 101 -11.43 15.31 4.28
C GLY A 101 -12.59 15.94 5.03
N THR A 102 -13.65 16.24 4.27
CA THR A 102 -14.91 16.81 4.76
C THR A 102 -16.09 16.06 4.15
N ALA A 103 -17.12 15.75 4.94
CA ALA A 103 -18.36 15.13 4.51
C ALA A 103 -19.57 16.02 4.82
N THR A 104 -20.15 16.64 3.79
CA THR A 104 -21.20 17.69 3.90
C THR A 104 -22.61 17.18 4.22
N SER A 105 -22.89 15.91 3.97
CA SER A 105 -24.14 15.25 4.38
C SER A 105 -23.95 13.75 4.57
N GLY A 106 -22.69 13.33 4.76
CA GLY A 106 -22.27 11.94 4.67
C GLY A 106 -22.31 11.23 6.01
N SER A 107 -22.59 9.93 5.94
CA SER A 107 -22.33 8.94 6.98
C SER A 107 -21.00 8.22 6.76
N SER A 108 -20.15 8.74 5.87
CA SER A 108 -18.90 8.09 5.49
C SER A 108 -17.92 9.04 4.78
N LEU A 109 -16.64 8.69 4.82
CA LEU A 109 -15.55 9.27 4.04
C LEU A 109 -14.66 8.14 3.52
N LEU A 110 -14.27 8.21 2.24
CA LEU A 110 -13.23 7.34 1.71
C LEU A 110 -11.87 7.89 2.15
N VAL A 111 -11.14 7.10 2.95
CA VAL A 111 -9.71 7.27 3.18
C VAL A 111 -9.01 6.77 1.91
N PRO A 112 -8.25 7.63 1.20
CA PRO A 112 -7.48 7.21 0.03
C PRO A 112 -6.56 6.02 0.38
N ALA A 113 -6.30 5.14 -0.58
CA ALA A 113 -5.20 4.17 -0.45
C ALA A 113 -3.85 4.90 -0.32
N GLU A 114 -2.86 4.21 0.22
CA GLU A 114 -1.51 4.70 0.53
C GLU A 114 -1.52 5.87 1.52
N THR A 115 -2.54 5.95 2.39
CA THR A 115 -2.57 6.99 3.42
C THR A 115 -1.65 6.58 4.58
N ALA A 116 -0.42 7.05 4.57
CA ALA A 116 0.55 6.81 5.64
C ALA A 116 -0.02 7.12 7.04
N GLN A 117 -0.09 6.09 7.91
CA GLN A 117 -0.59 6.23 9.28
C GLN A 117 0.38 7.04 10.16
N LEU A 118 1.69 6.92 9.93
CA LEU A 118 2.75 7.60 10.69
C LEU A 118 2.59 7.40 12.20
N SER A 119 2.64 8.48 12.99
CA SER A 119 2.45 8.45 14.44
C SER A 119 1.01 8.72 14.88
N TYR A 120 0.03 8.65 13.96
CA TYR A 120 -1.37 8.86 14.27
C TYR A 120 -2.01 7.53 14.70
N ASP A 121 -2.78 7.57 15.78
CA ASP A 121 -3.33 6.38 16.42
C ASP A 121 -4.86 6.34 16.33
N LEU A 122 -5.47 7.38 15.76
CA LEU A 122 -6.91 7.60 15.75
C LEU A 122 -7.40 8.13 14.40
N LEU A 123 -8.53 7.59 13.94
CA LEU A 123 -9.41 8.24 12.97
C LEU A 123 -10.51 8.97 13.74
N ALA A 124 -10.52 10.29 13.65
CA ALA A 124 -11.43 11.16 14.39
C ALA A 124 -12.41 11.87 13.45
N VAL A 125 -13.70 11.85 13.83
CA VAL A 125 -14.79 12.53 13.12
C VAL A 125 -15.33 13.65 14.01
N TYR A 126 -15.18 14.87 13.53
CA TYR A 126 -15.62 16.10 14.17
C TYR A 126 -16.90 16.60 13.52
N THR A 127 -17.94 16.84 14.30
CA THR A 127 -19.13 17.55 13.83
C THR A 127 -18.82 19.05 13.75
N ARG A 128 -19.21 19.72 12.68
CA ARG A 128 -19.09 21.18 12.56
C ARG A 128 -20.44 21.83 12.29
N SER A 129 -20.64 22.98 12.93
CA SER A 129 -21.76 23.89 12.72
C SER A 129 -21.30 25.16 11.99
N SER A 130 -22.24 26.06 11.68
CA SER A 130 -21.90 27.39 11.14
C SER A 130 -21.08 28.27 12.10
N LEU A 131 -21.05 27.95 13.40
CA LEU A 131 -20.32 28.70 14.41
C LEU A 131 -18.92 28.13 14.68
N ALA A 132 -18.82 26.81 14.85
CA ALA A 132 -17.58 26.13 15.22
C ALA A 132 -17.62 24.62 14.94
N GLU A 133 -16.42 24.04 14.86
CA GLU A 133 -16.16 22.61 15.00
C GLU A 133 -16.32 22.20 16.48
N GLN A 134 -16.83 20.98 16.72
CA GLN A 134 -16.84 20.39 18.06
C GLN A 134 -15.41 20.25 18.62
N THR A 135 -15.21 20.47 19.92
CA THR A 135 -13.88 20.32 20.54
C THR A 135 -13.55 18.89 20.97
N THR A 136 -14.54 18.01 21.06
CA THR A 136 -14.41 16.58 21.41
C THR A 136 -15.03 15.71 20.31
N PRO A 137 -14.22 15.06 19.45
CA PRO A 137 -14.75 14.22 18.37
C PRO A 137 -15.21 12.86 18.91
N VAL A 138 -15.82 12.08 18.02
CA VAL A 138 -15.83 10.63 18.15
C VAL A 138 -14.64 10.07 17.36
N ALA A 139 -13.97 9.06 17.91
CA ALA A 139 -12.79 8.48 17.28
C ALA A 139 -12.75 6.95 17.42
N ILE A 140 -12.00 6.31 16.53
CA ILE A 140 -11.68 4.89 16.55
C ILE A 140 -10.18 4.71 16.31
N ALA A 141 -9.56 3.72 16.93
CA ALA A 141 -8.20 3.30 16.58
C ALA A 141 -8.29 2.39 15.34
N PRO A 142 -7.71 2.76 14.18
CA PRO A 142 -7.64 1.87 13.04
C PRO A 142 -6.78 0.65 13.38
N VAL A 143 -7.08 -0.47 12.72
CA VAL A 143 -6.22 -1.66 12.73
C VAL A 143 -5.61 -1.75 11.33
N ASP A 144 -4.32 -1.46 11.27
CA ASP A 144 -3.48 -1.57 10.07
C ASP A 144 -3.48 -3.02 9.58
N SER A 145 -3.73 -3.21 8.28
CA SER A 145 -3.76 -4.52 7.64
C SER A 145 -2.54 -4.71 6.76
N GLU A 146 -1.79 -5.80 6.97
CA GLU A 146 -0.62 -6.15 6.16
C GLU A 146 -0.77 -7.57 5.62
N ALA A 147 -0.49 -7.79 4.33
CA ALA A 147 -0.60 -9.10 3.71
C ALA A 147 0.54 -9.41 2.72
N LEU A 148 1.79 -9.32 3.18
CA LEU A 148 2.97 -9.64 2.37
C LEU A 148 3.07 -11.15 2.06
N ALA A 149 3.33 -11.50 0.79
CA ALA A 149 3.59 -12.89 0.42
C ALA A 149 4.90 -13.39 1.05
N GLU A 150 4.91 -14.64 1.50
CA GLU A 150 6.01 -15.24 2.24
C GLU A 150 6.69 -16.35 1.43
N ASN A 151 7.95 -16.64 1.75
CA ASN A 151 8.69 -17.80 1.23
C ASN A 151 8.63 -17.94 -0.31
N VAL A 152 8.82 -16.82 -1.02
CA VAL A 152 8.86 -16.79 -2.49
C VAL A 152 10.04 -17.64 -2.97
N SER A 153 9.77 -18.54 -3.90
CA SER A 153 10.75 -19.47 -4.46
C SER A 153 10.58 -19.56 -5.97
N PHE A 154 11.71 -19.58 -6.67
CA PHE A 154 11.80 -19.85 -8.09
C PHE A 154 13.13 -20.56 -8.35
N VAL A 155 13.08 -21.63 -9.14
CA VAL A 155 14.24 -22.30 -9.68
C VAL A 155 14.06 -22.29 -11.18
N ASP A 156 15.00 -21.67 -11.87
CA ASP A 156 15.04 -21.71 -13.32
C ASP A 156 15.47 -23.12 -13.78
N LEU A 157 14.64 -23.70 -14.63
CA LEU A 157 14.77 -25.04 -15.20
C LEU A 157 14.93 -24.96 -16.72
N ASP A 158 14.88 -23.77 -17.30
CA ASP A 158 15.35 -23.57 -18.66
C ASP A 158 16.89 -23.60 -18.64
N LEU A 159 17.48 -24.12 -19.72
CA LEU A 159 18.93 -24.36 -19.80
C LEU A 159 19.61 -23.45 -20.82
N ASP A 160 18.83 -22.63 -21.52
CA ASP A 160 19.31 -21.68 -22.51
C ASP A 160 19.62 -20.33 -21.83
N GLU A 161 20.69 -19.68 -22.30
CA GLU A 161 21.12 -18.41 -21.71
C GLU A 161 20.08 -17.32 -22.00
N PHE A 162 19.67 -16.58 -20.96
CA PHE A 162 18.66 -15.52 -20.98
C PHE A 162 17.20 -15.98 -21.13
N ASP A 163 16.94 -17.28 -21.09
CA ASP A 163 15.59 -17.84 -21.11
C ASP A 163 15.28 -18.45 -19.75
N LEU A 164 14.05 -18.22 -19.29
CA LEU A 164 13.56 -18.69 -18.00
C LEU A 164 12.46 -19.73 -18.21
N GLY A 165 12.36 -20.66 -17.28
CA GLY A 165 11.28 -21.64 -17.25
C GLY A 165 11.20 -22.33 -15.90
N GLY A 166 10.00 -22.67 -15.43
CA GLY A 166 9.85 -23.39 -14.17
C GLY A 166 8.68 -22.94 -13.30
N LEU A 167 8.69 -23.37 -12.05
CA LEU A 167 7.60 -23.09 -11.11
C LEU A 167 7.99 -21.97 -10.15
N ILE A 168 7.21 -20.90 -10.16
CA ILE A 168 7.25 -19.84 -9.14
C ILE A 168 6.23 -20.22 -8.07
N SER A 169 6.64 -20.22 -6.80
CA SER A 169 5.76 -20.51 -5.67
C SER A 169 5.97 -19.55 -4.50
N TRP A 170 4.93 -19.39 -3.68
CA TRP A 170 4.96 -18.60 -2.45
C TRP A 170 3.90 -19.09 -1.47
N LEU A 171 4.07 -18.73 -0.20
CA LEU A 171 3.08 -18.87 0.85
C LEU A 171 2.29 -17.56 0.98
N PRO A 172 0.98 -17.62 1.29
CA PRO A 172 0.24 -16.43 1.64
C PRO A 172 0.73 -15.85 2.97
N ALA A 173 0.41 -14.58 3.20
CA ALA A 173 0.53 -13.96 4.52
C ALA A 173 -0.29 -14.71 5.58
N GLY A 174 0.06 -14.54 6.85
CA GLY A 174 -0.66 -15.14 7.97
C GLY A 174 -2.17 -14.82 8.01
N ASP A 175 -2.56 -13.59 7.67
CA ASP A 175 -3.96 -13.20 7.45
C ASP A 175 -4.18 -12.83 5.97
N THR A 176 -5.15 -13.51 5.35
CA THR A 176 -5.53 -13.30 3.94
C THR A 176 -6.98 -12.89 3.78
N ALA A 177 -7.69 -12.57 4.87
CA ALA A 177 -9.12 -12.26 4.83
C ALA A 177 -9.46 -11.12 3.85
N LEU A 178 -8.51 -10.21 3.62
CA LEU A 178 -8.65 -9.03 2.77
C LEU A 178 -7.93 -9.17 1.41
N VAL A 179 -7.16 -10.24 1.21
CA VAL A 179 -6.46 -10.51 -0.06
C VAL A 179 -7.43 -11.09 -1.08
N ALA A 180 -7.71 -10.32 -2.14
CA ALA A 180 -8.55 -10.75 -3.25
C ALA A 180 -7.78 -11.58 -4.28
N SER A 181 -6.52 -11.22 -4.55
CA SER A 181 -5.62 -11.91 -5.48
C SER A 181 -4.16 -11.55 -5.22
N TYR A 182 -3.24 -12.34 -5.76
CA TYR A 182 -1.83 -11.97 -5.94
C TYR A 182 -1.56 -11.61 -7.39
N VAL A 183 -0.73 -10.61 -7.63
CA VAL A 183 -0.26 -10.24 -8.96
C VAL A 183 1.25 -10.40 -9.03
N VAL A 184 1.71 -11.16 -10.01
CA VAL A 184 3.11 -11.53 -10.16
C VAL A 184 3.69 -10.79 -11.36
N TYR A 185 4.84 -10.14 -11.15
CA TYR A 185 5.55 -9.35 -12.14
C TYR A 185 7.01 -9.80 -12.26
N PHE A 186 7.56 -9.65 -13.45
CA PHE A 186 8.97 -9.40 -13.61
C PHE A 186 9.26 -7.93 -13.31
N ALA A 187 10.40 -7.67 -12.68
CA ALA A 187 10.81 -6.33 -12.28
C ALA A 187 12.29 -6.10 -12.54
N GLU A 188 12.63 -4.86 -12.87
CA GLU A 188 14.00 -4.36 -12.82
C GLU A 188 14.25 -3.81 -11.41
N SER A 189 15.51 -3.85 -10.97
CA SER A 189 15.96 -3.14 -9.76
C SER A 189 16.64 -1.82 -10.16
N ASP A 190 16.67 -0.87 -9.24
CA ASP A 190 17.47 0.35 -9.32
C ASP A 190 17.09 1.32 -10.46
N CYS A 191 15.82 1.42 -10.87
CA CYS A 191 15.44 2.39 -11.92
C CYS A 191 15.44 3.86 -11.48
N ASP A 192 15.73 4.16 -10.20
CA ASP A 192 15.72 5.53 -9.67
C ASP A 192 17.11 6.13 -9.42
N LEU A 193 18.18 5.53 -9.98
CA LEU A 193 19.52 6.12 -9.90
C LEU A 193 19.76 7.28 -10.88
N LEU A 194 18.73 7.78 -11.57
CA LEU A 194 18.83 8.95 -12.45
C LEU A 194 17.84 10.04 -12.02
N HIS A 195 18.05 10.61 -10.83
CA HIS A 195 17.47 11.90 -10.49
C HIS A 195 18.14 12.99 -11.34
N GLU A 196 17.39 13.67 -12.21
CA GLU A 196 17.88 14.87 -12.90
C GLU A 196 17.85 16.02 -11.88
N ASP A 197 19.02 16.48 -11.44
CA ASP A 197 19.06 17.67 -10.59
C ASP A 197 18.55 18.91 -11.36
N ALA A 198 18.24 19.99 -10.64
CA ALA A 198 17.76 21.24 -11.24
C ALA A 198 18.75 21.92 -12.22
N ASN A 199 19.90 21.30 -12.46
CA ASN A 199 20.95 21.76 -13.35
C ASN A 199 21.20 20.80 -14.54
N GLY A 200 20.38 19.77 -14.72
CA GLY A 200 20.46 18.81 -15.83
C GLY A 200 21.60 17.80 -15.69
N THR A 201 22.09 17.58 -14.46
CA THR A 201 23.16 16.63 -14.15
C THR A 201 22.56 15.32 -13.64
N TYR A 202 22.89 14.22 -14.30
CA TYR A 202 22.55 12.88 -13.81
C TYR A 202 23.55 12.46 -12.73
N THR A 203 23.12 12.39 -11.48
CA THR A 203 23.92 11.81 -10.40
C THR A 203 23.36 10.45 -10.04
N SER A 204 24.19 9.40 -10.09
CA SER A 204 23.87 8.13 -9.47
C SER A 204 23.79 8.34 -7.96
N ASP A 205 22.59 8.39 -7.40
CA ASP A 205 22.35 8.57 -5.95
C ASP A 205 22.71 7.34 -5.12
N ALA A 206 23.68 6.54 -5.61
CA ALA A 206 24.31 5.43 -4.90
C ALA A 206 25.05 5.86 -3.61
N GLY A 207 25.06 7.15 -3.27
CA GLY A 207 25.76 7.72 -2.11
C GLY A 207 24.90 8.07 -0.90
N THR A 208 23.57 8.05 -1.00
CA THR A 208 22.67 8.44 0.11
C THR A 208 21.40 7.61 0.20
N LEU A 209 21.49 6.31 -0.11
CA LEU A 209 20.45 5.38 0.33
C LEU A 209 20.42 5.41 1.86
N LEU A 210 19.29 5.83 2.43
CA LEU A 210 18.99 5.52 3.83
C LEU A 210 19.24 4.02 4.04
N GLU A 211 20.12 3.67 4.97
CA GLU A 211 20.44 2.30 5.37
C GLU A 211 19.26 1.56 6.05
N ASN A 212 18.01 1.85 5.67
CA ASN A 212 16.82 1.28 6.30
C ASN A 212 15.63 1.04 5.35
N ALA A 213 15.80 1.11 4.03
CA ALA A 213 14.80 0.60 3.09
C ALA A 213 14.97 -0.92 2.97
N THR A 214 14.04 -1.68 3.55
CA THR A 214 14.09 -3.14 3.68
C THR A 214 13.71 -3.90 2.40
N ALA A 215 13.38 -3.20 1.30
CA ALA A 215 13.08 -3.80 0.00
C ALA A 215 13.76 -3.00 -1.13
N PRO A 216 14.27 -3.66 -2.19
CA PRO A 216 14.83 -2.96 -3.35
C PRO A 216 13.74 -2.14 -4.04
N ALA A 217 14.09 -0.95 -4.53
CA ALA A 217 13.19 -0.17 -5.37
C ALA A 217 13.00 -0.91 -6.71
N LEU A 218 11.82 -1.50 -6.90
CA LEU A 218 11.45 -2.25 -8.09
C LEU A 218 10.66 -1.39 -9.08
N CYS A 219 10.83 -1.67 -10.36
CA CYS A 219 10.39 -0.80 -11.44
C CYS A 219 10.28 -1.56 -12.76
N ASN A 220 9.78 -0.88 -13.81
CA ASN A 220 9.54 -1.46 -15.14
C ASN A 220 8.74 -2.78 -15.08
N LEU A 221 7.70 -2.82 -14.22
CA LEU A 221 6.96 -4.04 -13.93
C LEU A 221 6.28 -4.63 -15.18
N LEU A 222 6.65 -5.87 -15.53
CA LEU A 222 5.97 -6.66 -16.55
C LEU A 222 5.11 -7.74 -15.90
N ARG A 223 3.79 -7.61 -16.02
CA ARG A 223 2.87 -8.55 -15.40
C ARG A 223 2.93 -9.91 -16.07
N ILE A 224 3.22 -10.93 -15.27
CA ILE A 224 3.25 -12.35 -15.68
C ILE A 224 1.88 -12.97 -15.48
N ALA A 225 1.31 -12.83 -14.27
CA ALA A 225 0.09 -13.54 -13.89
C ALA A 225 -0.71 -12.82 -12.81
N THR A 226 -1.97 -13.24 -12.66
CA THR A 226 -2.83 -12.92 -11.53
C THR A 226 -3.39 -14.21 -10.97
N VAL A 227 -3.20 -14.44 -9.68
CA VAL A 227 -3.61 -15.67 -9.00
C VAL A 227 -4.65 -15.36 -7.93
N THR A 228 -5.81 -15.99 -8.04
CA THR A 228 -6.90 -15.89 -7.05
C THR A 228 -6.88 -17.10 -6.13
N ASN A 229 -7.50 -16.99 -4.96
CA ASN A 229 -7.61 -18.08 -3.98
C ASN A 229 -8.27 -19.36 -4.51
N SER A 230 -9.03 -19.27 -5.61
CA SER A 230 -9.63 -20.41 -6.31
C SER A 230 -8.62 -21.29 -7.08
N ASN A 231 -7.42 -20.78 -7.33
CA ASN A 231 -6.39 -21.44 -8.14
C ASN A 231 -5.32 -22.15 -7.29
N ALA A 232 -5.44 -22.09 -5.96
CA ALA A 232 -4.54 -22.77 -5.04
C ALA A 232 -4.72 -24.29 -5.14
N THR A 233 -3.67 -25.00 -5.54
CA THR A 233 -3.68 -26.46 -5.71
C THR A 233 -3.63 -27.21 -4.37
N ASN A 234 -3.22 -26.52 -3.31
CA ASN A 234 -3.41 -26.87 -1.89
C ASN A 234 -3.58 -25.56 -1.10
N THR A 235 -4.38 -25.57 -0.04
CA THR A 235 -4.82 -24.37 0.70
C THR A 235 -3.72 -23.59 1.45
N SER A 236 -2.44 -23.93 1.23
CA SER A 236 -1.28 -23.29 1.87
C SER A 236 -0.29 -22.68 0.87
N ASP A 237 -0.31 -23.07 -0.41
CA ASP A 237 0.77 -22.74 -1.35
C ASP A 237 0.17 -22.22 -2.66
N PHE A 238 0.65 -21.05 -3.09
CA PHE A 238 0.32 -20.47 -4.39
C PHE A 238 1.46 -20.74 -5.37
N SER A 239 1.12 -20.94 -6.65
CA SER A 239 2.13 -21.14 -7.68
C SER A 239 1.66 -20.72 -9.06
N ILE A 240 2.63 -20.37 -9.91
CA ILE A 240 2.44 -20.18 -11.35
C ILE A 240 3.55 -20.92 -12.09
N PHE A 241 3.20 -21.52 -13.21
CA PHE A 241 4.17 -22.13 -14.11
C PHE A 241 4.57 -21.10 -15.17
N LEU A 242 5.87 -20.84 -15.27
CA LEU A 242 6.50 -20.09 -16.34
C LEU A 242 6.87 -21.07 -17.44
N GLU A 243 6.34 -20.84 -18.64
CA GLU A 243 6.67 -21.67 -19.79
C GLU A 243 8.18 -21.60 -20.10
N PRO A 244 8.81 -22.69 -20.55
CA PRO A 244 10.18 -22.64 -21.06
C PRO A 244 10.33 -21.63 -22.20
N GLU A 245 11.57 -21.21 -22.46
CA GLU A 245 11.93 -20.21 -23.48
C GLU A 245 11.32 -18.82 -23.19
N THR A 246 11.08 -18.50 -21.90
CA THR A 246 10.61 -17.17 -21.50
C THR A 246 11.79 -16.23 -21.32
N LEU A 247 12.04 -15.40 -22.32
CA LEU A 247 13.11 -14.39 -22.28
C LEU A 247 13.11 -13.54 -21.00
N GLN A 248 14.21 -13.60 -20.23
CA GLN A 248 14.46 -12.80 -19.03
C GLN A 248 14.51 -11.29 -19.34
N GLN A 249 15.04 -10.91 -20.50
CA GLN A 249 15.32 -9.52 -20.87
C GLN A 249 16.21 -8.83 -19.82
N ASN A 250 15.86 -7.62 -19.38
CA ASN A 250 16.59 -6.86 -18.35
C ASN A 250 16.03 -7.09 -16.94
N TYR A 251 15.04 -7.96 -16.79
CA TYR A 251 14.41 -8.19 -15.49
C TYR A 251 15.35 -8.96 -14.56
N THR A 252 15.48 -8.46 -13.34
CA THR A 252 16.38 -9.02 -12.33
C THR A 252 15.61 -9.65 -11.18
N HIS A 253 14.33 -9.31 -11.02
CA HIS A 253 13.52 -9.72 -9.89
C HIS A 253 12.16 -10.27 -10.32
N LEU A 254 11.66 -11.21 -9.54
CA LEU A 254 10.24 -11.53 -9.44
C LEU A 254 9.63 -10.72 -8.30
N ALA A 255 8.47 -10.13 -8.52
CA ALA A 255 7.72 -9.36 -7.54
C ALA A 255 6.30 -9.91 -7.41
N ILE A 256 5.85 -10.12 -6.17
CA ILE A 256 4.53 -10.63 -5.84
C ILE A 256 3.83 -9.60 -4.95
N PHE A 257 2.76 -9.02 -5.48
CA PHE A 257 1.93 -8.05 -4.78
C PHE A 257 0.64 -8.72 -4.34
N ALA A 258 0.26 -8.55 -3.07
CA ALA A 258 -1.11 -8.83 -2.68
C ALA A 258 -2.01 -7.69 -3.15
N LYS A 259 -3.26 -8.02 -3.45
CA LYS A 259 -4.24 -7.06 -3.94
C LYS A 259 -5.54 -7.24 -3.21
N SER A 260 -6.05 -6.17 -2.63
CA SER A 260 -7.36 -6.13 -2.01
C SER A 260 -8.43 -5.71 -3.03
N VAL A 261 -9.67 -5.51 -2.55
CA VAL A 261 -10.73 -4.92 -3.37
C VAL A 261 -10.53 -3.42 -3.62
N LEU A 262 -9.65 -2.76 -2.86
CA LEU A 262 -9.35 -1.33 -2.98
C LEU A 262 -8.17 -1.09 -3.91
N VAL A 263 -7.03 -1.70 -3.61
CA VAL A 263 -5.75 -1.41 -4.26
C VAL A 263 -4.83 -2.65 -4.27
N GLU A 264 -3.86 -2.65 -5.18
CA GLU A 264 -2.70 -3.55 -5.14
C GLU A 264 -1.66 -2.92 -4.21
N GLN A 265 -0.95 -3.74 -3.43
CA GLN A 265 0.12 -3.23 -2.56
C GLN A 265 1.14 -2.39 -3.34
N THR A 266 1.82 -1.48 -2.66
CA THR A 266 2.99 -0.79 -3.20
C THR A 266 4.30 -1.47 -2.81
N THR A 267 4.31 -2.26 -1.74
CA THR A 267 5.48 -3.02 -1.27
C THR A 267 5.31 -4.51 -1.54
N PRO A 268 5.99 -5.08 -2.56
CA PRO A 268 5.89 -6.49 -2.88
C PRO A 268 6.83 -7.38 -2.05
N ALA A 269 6.52 -8.67 -2.01
CA ALA A 269 7.53 -9.68 -1.77
C ALA A 269 8.37 -9.85 -3.04
N SER A 270 9.70 -9.80 -2.93
CA SER A 270 10.59 -9.87 -4.09
C SER A 270 11.63 -10.99 -3.98
N LEU A 271 11.99 -11.56 -5.12
CA LEU A 271 13.03 -12.57 -5.25
C LEU A 271 13.96 -12.22 -6.42
N LEU A 272 15.28 -12.28 -6.21
CA LEU A 272 16.26 -12.14 -7.28
C LEU A 272 16.24 -13.36 -8.21
N ILE A 273 16.23 -13.12 -9.52
CA ILE A 273 16.25 -14.16 -10.55
C ILE A 273 17.69 -14.57 -10.84
N PHE A 274 17.92 -15.87 -10.97
CA PHE A 274 19.17 -16.44 -11.46
C PHE A 274 18.87 -17.28 -12.69
N ASP A 275 19.48 -16.90 -13.82
CA ASP A 275 19.41 -17.59 -15.11
C ASP A 275 20.26 -18.87 -15.08
N ALA A 276 19.69 -19.98 -15.55
CA ALA A 276 20.32 -21.29 -15.51
C ALA A 276 20.92 -21.71 -16.86
N ALA A 277 21.95 -21.02 -17.37
CA ALA A 277 22.60 -21.44 -18.62
C ALA A 277 23.42 -22.75 -18.47
N ALA A 278 23.23 -23.73 -19.36
CA ALA A 278 23.90 -25.03 -19.31
C ALA A 278 24.56 -25.44 -20.64
N SER A 279 25.66 -24.77 -20.99
CA SER A 279 26.48 -25.13 -22.15
C SER A 279 27.60 -26.12 -21.80
N VAL A 280 27.77 -27.15 -22.63
CA VAL A 280 28.95 -28.04 -22.57
C VAL A 280 30.19 -27.34 -23.09
N SER A 281 31.37 -27.75 -22.64
CA SER A 281 32.66 -27.22 -23.09
C SER A 281 33.62 -28.34 -23.53
N ASP A 282 34.76 -27.99 -24.13
CA ASP A 282 35.79 -28.94 -24.58
C ASP A 282 35.26 -30.10 -25.44
N LEU A 283 34.35 -29.78 -26.37
CA LEU A 283 33.79 -30.76 -27.31
C LEU A 283 34.88 -31.27 -28.27
N ALA A 284 35.11 -32.57 -28.25
CA ALA A 284 36.07 -33.25 -29.13
C ALA A 284 35.48 -34.56 -29.68
N PHE A 285 35.85 -34.89 -30.91
CA PHE A 285 35.51 -36.16 -31.55
C PHE A 285 36.77 -36.75 -32.17
N ASP A 286 37.10 -37.96 -31.75
CA ASP A 286 38.18 -38.75 -32.34
C ASP A 286 37.58 -39.80 -33.28
N ASP A 287 37.66 -39.55 -34.60
CA ASP A 287 37.25 -40.53 -35.59
C ASP A 287 38.33 -41.61 -35.75
N LEU A 288 37.91 -42.84 -35.49
CA LEU A 288 38.72 -44.06 -35.55
C LEU A 288 38.28 -44.97 -36.70
N ASP A 289 37.28 -44.56 -37.48
CA ASP A 289 36.87 -45.29 -38.67
C ASP A 289 37.85 -45.05 -39.84
N LEU A 290 37.99 -46.06 -40.70
CA LEU A 290 38.95 -46.03 -41.82
C LEU A 290 38.28 -45.90 -43.18
N ASP A 291 36.94 -45.83 -43.24
CA ASP A 291 36.18 -45.76 -44.47
C ASP A 291 35.73 -44.32 -44.78
N GLU A 292 35.68 -44.00 -46.08
CA GLU A 292 35.16 -42.70 -46.52
C GLU A 292 33.66 -42.60 -46.21
N GLN A 293 33.22 -41.47 -45.62
CA GLN A 293 31.82 -41.17 -45.28
C GLN A 293 31.21 -42.03 -44.16
N GLN A 294 32.04 -42.66 -43.33
CA GLN A 294 31.62 -43.34 -42.11
C GLN A 294 32.22 -42.63 -40.90
N LEU A 295 31.59 -42.82 -39.74
CA LEU A 295 32.04 -42.26 -38.46
C LEU A 295 32.12 -43.40 -37.46
N GLY A 296 33.21 -43.48 -36.70
CA GLY A 296 33.35 -44.49 -35.65
C GLY A 296 34.33 -44.02 -34.60
N GLY A 297 33.87 -43.76 -33.38
CA GLY A 297 34.72 -43.16 -32.37
C GLY A 297 33.97 -42.76 -31.11
N SER A 298 34.57 -41.90 -30.30
CA SER A 298 33.94 -41.35 -29.09
C SER A 298 33.88 -39.83 -29.18
N ILE A 299 32.72 -39.29 -28.80
CA ILE A 299 32.55 -37.86 -28.55
C ILE A 299 32.82 -37.63 -27.06
N THR A 300 33.64 -36.64 -26.75
CA THR A 300 33.93 -36.22 -25.37
C THR A 300 33.63 -34.73 -25.22
N PHE A 301 33.17 -34.34 -24.04
CA PHE A 301 32.88 -32.97 -23.66
C PHE A 301 32.91 -32.87 -22.14
N LEU A 302 33.10 -31.66 -21.62
CA LEU A 302 32.95 -31.34 -20.22
C LEU A 302 31.50 -30.87 -19.94
N PRO A 303 30.84 -31.42 -18.92
CA PRO A 303 29.54 -30.94 -18.44
C PRO A 303 29.55 -29.44 -18.06
N PRO A 304 28.40 -28.76 -18.09
CA PRO A 304 28.28 -27.37 -17.63
C PRO A 304 28.71 -27.23 -16.17
N ALA A 305 29.56 -26.26 -15.84
CA ALA A 305 30.13 -26.14 -14.50
C ALA A 305 29.14 -25.65 -13.43
N SER A 306 28.23 -24.74 -13.78
CA SER A 306 27.26 -24.09 -12.88
C SER A 306 25.92 -24.81 -12.77
N SER A 307 25.51 -25.51 -13.83
CA SER A 307 24.15 -26.05 -13.98
C SER A 307 24.12 -27.57 -14.18
N ALA A 308 25.23 -28.28 -13.92
CA ALA A 308 25.31 -29.74 -14.08
C ALA A 308 24.19 -30.50 -13.35
N ASN A 309 23.71 -29.98 -12.21
CA ASN A 309 22.68 -30.62 -11.39
C ASN A 309 21.28 -30.52 -11.99
N LEU A 310 21.08 -29.61 -12.95
CA LEU A 310 19.81 -29.39 -13.66
C LEU A 310 19.75 -30.18 -14.98
N VAL A 311 20.90 -30.66 -15.48
CA VAL A 311 20.97 -31.46 -16.72
C VAL A 311 20.61 -32.91 -16.43
N ASP A 312 19.48 -33.38 -16.95
CA ASP A 312 19.05 -34.78 -16.84
C ASP A 312 19.74 -35.71 -17.87
N SER A 313 19.86 -35.24 -19.12
CA SER A 313 20.52 -36.01 -20.19
C SER A 313 21.07 -35.11 -21.31
N TYR A 314 22.00 -35.65 -22.10
CA TYR A 314 22.53 -34.99 -23.30
C TYR A 314 21.99 -35.68 -24.55
N ALA A 315 21.40 -34.91 -25.45
CA ALA A 315 20.98 -35.40 -26.76
C ALA A 315 22.01 -34.99 -27.83
N ILE A 316 22.54 -35.98 -28.55
CA ILE A 316 23.58 -35.78 -29.56
C ILE A 316 22.97 -36.03 -30.94
N TYR A 317 23.10 -35.05 -31.84
CA TYR A 317 22.53 -35.10 -33.19
C TYR A 317 23.63 -34.93 -34.25
N LEU A 318 23.41 -35.52 -35.42
CA LEU A 318 24.11 -35.14 -36.64
C LEU A 318 23.29 -34.04 -37.32
N ALA A 319 23.96 -32.98 -37.77
CA ALA A 319 23.33 -31.81 -38.35
C ALA A 319 24.00 -31.42 -39.69
N GLN A 320 23.22 -30.85 -40.61
CA GLN A 320 23.75 -30.36 -41.90
C GLN A 320 24.53 -29.04 -41.76
N GLY A 321 24.37 -28.34 -40.63
CA GLY A 321 25.06 -27.09 -40.30
C GLY A 321 25.01 -26.80 -38.80
N ALA A 322 25.68 -25.73 -38.37
CA ALA A 322 25.88 -25.42 -36.95
C ALA A 322 24.62 -25.05 -36.16
N GLU A 323 23.51 -24.72 -36.84
CA GLU A 323 22.32 -24.11 -36.20
C GLU A 323 21.01 -24.89 -36.43
N THR A 324 21.03 -26.05 -37.09
CA THR A 324 19.80 -26.77 -37.45
C THR A 324 19.90 -28.26 -37.22
N LYS A 325 19.04 -28.78 -36.33
CA LYS A 325 18.83 -30.22 -36.14
C LYS A 325 18.19 -30.81 -37.41
N CYS A 326 18.66 -31.98 -37.84
CA CYS A 326 18.03 -32.78 -38.90
C CYS A 326 16.99 -33.74 -38.35
#